data_AF-A0A954WNN0-F1
#
_entry.id   AF-A0A954WNN0-F1
#
_cell.length_a   1.000
_cell.length_b   1.000
_cell.length_c   1.000
_cell.angle_alpha   90.00
_cell.angle_beta   90.00
_cell.angle_gamma   90.00
#
_symmetry.space_group_name_H-M   'P 1'
#
loop_
_entity.id
_entity.type
_entity.pdbx_description
1 polymer ?
#
loop_
_entity_poly.entity_id
_entity_poly.type
_entity_poly.pdbx_seq_one_letter_code
_entity_poly.pdbx_strand_id
1 'polypeptide(L)'
;TYTEFAEGFGLTRNVMRFFWQQYLASDADASNALAVPTLAKSLAGLPKSLVVTAEYDVLRDEGERYAKRLSESGCDVTLIRYDGMLHGFIHFSGVFDDGVNASAKIGRFIKRHFGN
;
A
#
# COMPACT_ATOMS: atom_id res chain seq x y z
N THR A 1 5.15 6.25 9.97
CA THR A 1 4.38 7.39 10.47
C THR A 1 4.02 8.26 9.29
N TYR A 2 3.00 9.12 9.42
CA TYR A 2 2.57 9.97 8.31
C TYR A 2 3.45 11.22 8.12
N THR A 3 4.70 11.14 8.57
CA THR A 3 5.64 12.28 8.77
C THR A 3 6.79 12.24 7.81
N GLU A 4 7.32 11.06 7.51
CA GLU A 4 8.38 10.91 6.51
C GLU A 4 7.77 11.10 5.11
N PHE A 5 8.51 11.79 4.24
CA PHE A 5 8.09 12.11 2.87
C PHE A 5 6.75 12.85 2.78
N ALA A 6 6.35 13.57 3.84
CA ALA A 6 5.09 14.29 3.90
C ALA A 6 4.98 15.41 2.86
N GLU A 7 6.11 15.92 2.35
CA GLU A 7 6.21 17.01 1.38
C GLU A 7 7.36 16.73 0.40
N GLY A 8 7.26 17.23 -0.84
CA GLY A 8 8.37 17.19 -1.82
C GLY A 8 8.51 15.89 -2.64
N PHE A 9 7.81 14.81 -2.28
CA PHE A 9 7.94 13.48 -2.92
C PHE A 9 6.67 13.06 -3.70
N GLY A 10 6.04 14.01 -4.39
CA GLY A 10 4.82 13.74 -5.18
C GLY A 10 3.56 13.70 -4.31
N LEU A 11 3.15 12.51 -3.85
CA LEU A 11 1.99 12.39 -2.96
C LEU A 11 2.34 12.95 -1.58
N THR A 12 1.70 14.07 -1.21
CA THR A 12 1.95 14.73 0.07
C THR A 12 0.89 14.37 1.12
N ARG A 13 1.22 14.59 2.39
CA ARG A 13 0.27 14.50 3.50
C ARG A 13 -0.96 15.38 3.26
N ASN A 14 -0.76 16.61 2.76
CA ASN A 14 -1.86 17.55 2.56
C ASN A 14 -2.81 17.09 1.44
N VAL A 15 -2.26 16.53 0.35
CA VAL A 15 -3.09 15.92 -0.72
C VAL A 15 -3.91 14.76 -0.17
N MET A 16 -3.30 13.89 0.63
CA MET A 16 -4.07 12.81 1.24
C MET A 16 -5.11 13.29 2.25
N ARG A 17 -4.81 14.29 3.09
CA ARG A 17 -5.81 14.90 3.99
C ARG A 17 -7.00 15.45 3.19
N PHE A 18 -6.73 16.07 2.06
CA PHE A 18 -7.77 16.50 1.13
C PHE A 18 -8.60 15.30 0.64
N PHE A 19 -7.97 14.19 0.20
CA PHE A 19 -8.70 12.98 -0.20
C PHE A 19 -9.57 12.41 0.93
N TRP A 20 -9.06 12.35 2.16
CA TRP A 20 -9.84 11.92 3.32
C TRP A 20 -11.08 12.80 3.54
N GLN A 21 -10.95 14.13 3.40
CA GLN A 21 -12.08 15.07 3.52
C GLN A 21 -13.12 14.90 2.41
N GLN A 22 -12.72 14.45 1.23
CA GLN A 22 -13.66 14.18 0.14
C GLN A 22 -14.34 12.82 0.27
N TYR A 23 -13.65 11.85 0.86
CA TYR A 23 -14.10 10.46 0.91
C TYR A 23 -14.97 10.15 2.14
N LEU A 24 -14.58 10.64 3.32
CA LEU A 24 -15.31 10.35 4.55
C LEU A 24 -16.54 11.23 4.70
N ALA A 25 -17.64 10.63 5.17
CA ALA A 25 -18.82 11.39 5.55
C ALA A 25 -18.59 12.20 6.84
N SER A 26 -17.73 11.72 7.73
CA SER A 26 -17.33 12.40 8.96
C SER A 26 -15.95 11.95 9.46
N ASP A 27 -15.31 12.74 10.31
CA ASP A 27 -14.02 12.39 10.93
C ASP A 27 -14.08 11.08 11.75
N ALA A 28 -15.26 10.73 12.28
CA ALA A 28 -15.45 9.47 13.02
C ALA A 28 -15.21 8.24 12.14
N ASP A 29 -15.48 8.35 10.84
CA ASP A 29 -15.31 7.26 9.88
C ASP A 29 -13.84 6.93 9.61
N ALA A 30 -12.89 7.79 10.02
CA ALA A 30 -11.47 7.49 9.95
C ALA A 30 -11.04 6.33 10.87
N SER A 31 -11.91 5.93 11.81
CA SER A 31 -11.71 4.74 12.65
C SER A 31 -12.37 3.48 12.10
N ASN A 32 -13.10 3.58 10.99
CA ASN A 32 -13.81 2.47 10.38
C ASN A 32 -12.85 1.54 9.63
N ALA A 33 -12.93 0.24 9.91
CA ALA A 33 -12.10 -0.78 9.27
C ALA A 33 -12.30 -0.90 7.75
N LEU A 34 -13.41 -0.42 7.21
CA LEU A 34 -13.63 -0.33 5.76
C LEU A 34 -12.79 0.77 5.09
N ALA A 35 -12.47 1.84 5.83
CA ALA A 35 -11.59 2.92 5.37
C ALA A 35 -10.12 2.66 5.74
N VAL A 36 -9.89 2.06 6.92
CA VAL A 36 -8.55 1.74 7.45
C VAL A 36 -8.47 0.24 7.77
N PRO A 37 -8.18 -0.64 6.80
CA PRO A 37 -8.19 -2.10 6.97
C PRO A 37 -7.28 -2.62 8.09
N THR A 38 -6.20 -1.90 8.41
CA THR A 38 -5.34 -2.21 9.56
C THR A 38 -6.07 -2.18 10.91
N LEU A 39 -7.27 -1.60 11.00
CA LEU A 39 -8.08 -1.55 12.23
C LEU A 39 -9.09 -2.70 12.35
N ALA A 40 -9.27 -3.54 11.33
CA ALA A 40 -10.22 -4.66 11.37
C ALA A 40 -9.94 -5.58 12.58
N LYS A 41 -10.94 -6.05 13.32
CA LYS A 41 -10.70 -6.84 14.55
C LYS A 41 -9.85 -8.10 14.33
N SER A 42 -9.98 -8.73 13.16
CA SER A 42 -9.16 -9.87 12.74
C SER A 42 -8.85 -9.74 11.25
N LEU A 43 -7.66 -10.20 10.85
CA LEU A 43 -7.27 -10.39 9.44
C LEU A 43 -7.09 -11.88 9.10
N ALA A 44 -7.43 -12.80 10.02
CA ALA A 44 -7.26 -14.23 9.81
C ALA A 44 -8.14 -14.73 8.65
N GLY A 45 -7.61 -15.66 7.87
CA GLY A 45 -8.33 -16.26 6.73
C GLY A 45 -8.40 -15.38 5.48
N LEU A 46 -7.73 -14.21 5.47
CA LEU A 46 -7.58 -13.43 4.25
C LEU A 46 -6.69 -14.16 3.22
N PRO A 47 -6.91 -13.90 1.92
CA PRO A 47 -6.18 -14.58 0.86
C PRO A 47 -4.69 -14.23 0.88
N LYS A 48 -3.90 -15.10 0.24
CA LYS A 48 -2.48 -14.84 -0.01
C LYS A 48 -2.28 -13.49 -0.68
N SER A 49 -1.40 -12.68 -0.12
CA SER A 49 -1.30 -11.26 -0.42
C SER A 49 0.10 -10.84 -0.87
N LEU A 50 0.16 -9.91 -1.82
CA LEU A 50 1.37 -9.17 -2.18
C LEU A 50 1.15 -7.71 -1.82
N VAL A 51 1.98 -7.16 -0.94
CA VAL A 51 1.99 -5.74 -0.58
C VAL A 51 3.23 -5.10 -1.19
N VAL A 52 3.03 -4.03 -1.96
CA VAL A 52 4.09 -3.28 -2.61
C VAL A 52 4.12 -1.86 -2.05
N THR A 53 5.28 -1.41 -1.60
CA THR A 53 5.50 -0.04 -1.12
C THR A 53 6.63 0.63 -1.89
N ALA A 54 6.69 1.96 -1.83
CA ALA A 54 7.78 2.75 -2.38
C ALA A 54 8.53 3.46 -1.22
N GLU A 55 9.84 3.62 -1.32
CA GLU A 55 10.66 4.18 -0.23
C GLU A 55 10.26 5.61 0.12
N TYR A 56 10.04 6.45 -0.89
CA TYR A 56 9.70 7.87 -0.76
C TYR A 56 8.19 8.09 -0.91
N ASP A 57 7.42 7.37 -0.11
CA ASP A 57 5.96 7.43 -0.09
C ASP A 57 5.45 7.69 1.33
N VAL A 58 4.59 8.70 1.47
CA VAL A 58 3.94 9.06 2.73
C VAL A 58 3.06 7.91 3.29
N LEU A 59 2.64 6.96 2.44
CA LEU A 59 1.85 5.78 2.79
C LEU A 59 2.70 4.52 3.04
N ARG A 60 4.02 4.59 2.89
CA ARG A 60 4.91 3.43 3.02
C ARG A 60 4.68 2.65 4.31
N ASP A 61 4.78 3.35 5.43
CA ASP A 61 4.76 2.71 6.75
C ASP A 61 3.39 2.11 7.11
N GLU A 62 2.30 2.66 6.59
CA GLU A 62 0.96 2.09 6.80
C GLU A 62 0.73 0.85 5.95
N GLY A 63 1.21 0.82 4.71
CA GLY A 63 1.22 -0.38 3.88
C GLY A 63 2.05 -1.50 4.52
N GLU A 64 3.24 -1.19 5.03
CA GLU A 64 4.11 -2.17 5.69
C GLU A 64 3.53 -2.67 7.03
N ARG A 65 2.89 -1.78 7.79
CA ARG A 65 2.15 -2.16 8.99
C ARG A 65 1.01 -3.13 8.67
N TYR A 66 0.29 -2.92 7.56
CA TYR A 66 -0.75 -3.85 7.14
C TYR A 66 -0.18 -5.22 6.77
N ALA A 67 0.92 -5.25 6.01
CA ALA A 67 1.61 -6.50 5.67
C ALA A 67 2.08 -7.26 6.92
N LYS A 68 2.67 -6.56 7.89
CA LYS A 68 3.07 -7.16 9.17
C LYS A 68 1.87 -7.76 9.91
N ARG A 69 0.75 -7.03 9.97
CA ARG A 69 -0.47 -7.49 10.64
C ARG A 69 -1.12 -8.69 9.95
N LEU A 70 -1.08 -8.76 8.63
CA LEU A 70 -1.49 -9.93 7.84
C LEU A 70 -0.65 -11.16 8.23
N SER A 71 0.68 -11.00 8.26
CA SER A 71 1.61 -12.07 8.65
C SER A 71 1.35 -12.56 10.08
N GLU A 72 1.19 -11.64 11.03
CA GLU A 72 0.87 -11.95 12.44
C GLU A 72 -0.49 -12.64 12.61
N SER A 73 -1.41 -12.43 11.67
CA SER A 73 -2.72 -13.11 11.63
C SER A 73 -2.68 -14.46 10.91
N GLY A 74 -1.49 -14.95 10.55
CA GLY A 74 -1.28 -16.25 9.90
C GLY A 74 -1.52 -16.25 8.39
N CYS A 75 -1.63 -15.09 7.75
CA CYS A 75 -1.78 -15.01 6.29
C CYS A 75 -0.44 -15.17 5.58
N ASP A 76 -0.44 -15.84 4.42
CA ASP A 76 0.72 -15.85 3.52
C ASP A 76 0.82 -14.48 2.84
N VAL A 77 1.81 -13.68 3.22
CA VAL A 77 2.01 -12.34 2.71
C VAL A 77 3.46 -12.12 2.28
N THR A 78 3.62 -11.55 1.09
CA THR A 78 4.91 -11.03 0.62
C THR A 78 4.87 -9.50 0.66
N LEU A 79 5.81 -8.88 1.37
CA LEU A 79 6.01 -7.43 1.35
C LEU A 79 7.26 -7.10 0.52
N ILE A 80 7.17 -6.09 -0.34
CA ILE A 80 8.30 -5.59 -1.12
C ILE A 80 8.27 -4.08 -1.13
N ARG A 81 9.37 -3.48 -0.70
CA ARG A 81 9.65 -2.06 -0.92
C ARG A 81 10.49 -1.90 -2.18
N TYR A 82 10.16 -0.89 -2.98
CA TYR A 82 10.99 -0.41 -4.08
C TYR A 82 11.74 0.84 -3.61
N ASP A 83 13.05 0.69 -3.45
CA ASP A 83 13.94 1.75 -2.99
C ASP A 83 14.12 2.82 -4.08
N GLY A 84 14.26 4.08 -3.67
CA GLY A 84 14.33 5.25 -4.55
C GLY A 84 13.02 5.67 -5.23
N MET A 85 11.94 4.90 -5.08
CA MET A 85 10.67 5.15 -5.78
C MET A 85 9.71 6.05 -5.00
N LEU A 86 8.90 6.80 -5.76
CA LEU A 86 7.81 7.65 -5.27
C LEU A 86 6.47 6.91 -5.28
N HIS A 87 5.48 7.45 -4.56
CA HIS A 87 4.10 6.99 -4.67
C HIS A 87 3.63 6.95 -6.14
N GLY A 88 3.00 5.84 -6.53
CA GLY A 88 2.44 5.68 -7.88
C GLY A 88 3.45 5.33 -8.98
N PHE A 89 4.73 5.08 -8.67
CA PHE A 89 5.78 4.75 -9.64
C PHE A 89 5.40 3.67 -10.66
N ILE A 90 4.52 2.73 -10.29
CA ILE A 90 3.99 1.67 -11.18
C ILE A 90 3.32 2.22 -12.46
N HIS A 91 2.70 3.40 -12.38
CA HIS A 91 2.04 4.04 -13.52
C HIS A 91 3.04 4.75 -14.45
N PHE A 92 4.27 4.95 -14.00
CA PHE A 92 5.32 5.68 -14.72
C PHE A 92 6.36 4.72 -15.33
N SER A 93 5.91 3.61 -15.89
CA SER A 93 6.77 2.57 -16.50
C SER A 93 7.59 3.05 -17.70
N GLY A 94 7.24 4.18 -18.32
CA GLY A 94 8.07 4.85 -19.33
C GLY A 94 9.18 5.76 -18.77
N VAL A 95 9.24 5.93 -17.45
CA VAL A 95 10.18 6.80 -16.74
C VAL A 95 11.02 6.01 -15.73
N PHE A 96 10.41 5.05 -15.04
CA PHE A 96 11.08 4.18 -14.07
C PHE A 96 11.04 2.73 -14.52
N ASP A 97 12.23 2.12 -14.67
CA ASP A 97 12.36 0.68 -14.91
C ASP A 97 11.64 -0.12 -13.82
N ASP A 98 11.64 0.38 -12.59
CA ASP A 98 10.93 -0.24 -11.48
C ASP A 98 9.42 -0.26 -11.64
N GLY A 99 8.83 0.66 -12.40
CA GLY A 99 7.42 0.59 -12.77
C GLY A 99 7.12 -0.66 -13.63
N VAL A 100 8.01 -1.01 -14.56
CA VAL A 100 7.95 -2.25 -15.35
C VAL A 100 8.20 -3.46 -14.44
N ASN A 101 9.23 -3.41 -13.59
CA ASN A 101 9.58 -4.52 -12.71
C ASN A 101 8.45 -4.85 -11.72
N ALA A 102 7.84 -3.83 -11.11
CA ALA A 102 6.70 -3.97 -10.20
C ALA A 102 5.49 -4.58 -10.90
N SER A 103 5.12 -4.04 -12.07
CA SER A 103 4.01 -4.57 -12.88
C SER A 103 4.23 -6.04 -13.24
N ALA A 104 5.44 -6.40 -13.70
CA ALA A 104 5.78 -7.78 -14.02
C ALA A 104 5.75 -8.70 -12.79
N LYS A 105 6.18 -8.20 -11.62
CA LYS A 105 6.16 -8.97 -10.36
C LYS A 105 4.75 -9.22 -9.86
N ILE A 106 3.87 -8.22 -9.94
CA ILE A 106 2.44 -8.34 -9.67
C ILE A 106 1.81 -9.37 -10.63
N GLY A 107 2.08 -9.27 -11.93
CA GLY A 107 1.60 -10.24 -12.93
C GLY A 107 2.04 -11.67 -12.62
N ARG A 108 3.31 -11.89 -12.27
CA ARG A 108 3.81 -13.21 -11.84
C ARG A 108 3.18 -13.69 -10.53
N PHE A 109 2.91 -12.79 -9.59
CA PHE A 109 2.20 -13.13 -8.37
C PHE A 109 0.80 -13.64 -8.69
N ILE A 110 0.02 -12.91 -9.48
CA ILE A 110 -1.33 -13.34 -9.88
C ILE A 110 -1.27 -14.67 -10.64
N LYS A 111 -0.41 -14.78 -11.66
CA LYS A 111 -0.29 -15.99 -12.48
C LYS A 111 0.07 -17.23 -11.66
N ARG A 112 0.94 -17.13 -10.65
CA ARG A 112 1.29 -18.28 -9.81
C ARG A 112 0.15 -18.77 -8.90
N HIS A 113 -0.81 -17.92 -8.60
CA HIS A 113 -1.92 -18.26 -7.69
C HIS A 113 -3.20 -18.64 -8.43
N PHE A 114 -3.36 -18.19 -9.68
CA PHE A 114 -4.59 -18.39 -10.46
C PHE A 114 -4.38 -18.90 -11.87
N GLY A 115 -3.13 -18.95 -12.36
CA GLY A 115 -2.81 -19.55 -13.65
C GLY A 115 -2.78 -21.06 -13.49
N ASN A 116 -3.67 -21.75 -14.21
CA ASN A 116 -3.55 -23.18 -14.48
C ASN A 116 -2.20 -23.51 -15.12
#